data_AF-A0AAJ0F6T6-F1
#
_entry.id   AF-A0AAJ0F6T6-F1
#
_cell.length_a   1.000
_cell.length_b   1.000
_cell.length_c   1.000
_cell.angle_alpha   90.00
_cell.angle_beta   90.00
_cell.angle_gamma   90.00
#
_symmetry.space_group_name_H-M   'P 1'
#
loop_
_entity.id
_entity.type
_entity.pdbx_description
1 polymer ?
#
loop_
_entity_poly.entity_id
_entity_poly.type
_entity_poly.pdbx_seq_one_letter_code
_entity_poly.pdbx_strand_id
1 'polypeptide(L)'
;MPAQLSVPGRRLLLRLKEPIHSAITVLATNLDPDGPQEAYFDPSGQHHAIGNEPVTEPPVASLTVTEEYLSDWQNEWYTINMEGLDDDDSEPEDMPPTFEPLVVTASNGRFVSIQDYVGAVYPWLMQRREQILRARHVAEEDYEPGADGEEEEALLVALDDPELVRAEDEGEWLATLRGIFEARSQQN
;
A
#
# COMPACT_ATOMS: atom_id res chain seq x y z
N MET A 1 12.07 0.14 -19.53
CA MET A 1 12.18 -0.48 -18.19
C MET A 1 11.04 0.10 -17.37
N PRO A 2 10.20 -0.72 -16.72
CA PRO A 2 9.20 -0.20 -15.79
C PRO A 2 9.89 0.61 -14.70
N ALA A 3 9.22 1.66 -14.21
CA ALA A 3 9.74 2.47 -13.13
C ALA A 3 9.79 1.62 -11.86
N GLN A 4 10.93 1.58 -11.19
CA GLN A 4 11.08 0.89 -9.91
C GLN A 4 11.13 1.91 -8.80
N LEU A 5 10.83 1.52 -7.56
CA LEU A 5 11.05 2.41 -6.43
C LEU A 5 12.53 2.80 -6.31
N SER A 6 12.75 4.10 -6.10
CA SER A 6 14.06 4.66 -5.82
C SER A 6 14.58 4.17 -4.47
N VAL A 7 15.90 4.31 -4.23
CA VAL A 7 16.47 3.97 -2.92
C VAL A 7 15.81 4.75 -1.78
N PRO A 8 15.53 6.07 -1.90
CA PRO A 8 14.71 6.79 -0.92
C PRO A 8 13.30 6.22 -0.75
N GLY A 9 12.64 5.83 -1.84
CA GLY A 9 11.26 5.30 -1.81
C GLY A 9 11.15 3.99 -1.01
N ARG A 10 12.14 3.09 -1.15
CA ARG A 10 12.19 1.81 -0.43
C ARG A 10 12.46 1.93 1.08
N ARG A 11 12.79 3.14 1.56
CA ARG A 11 12.98 3.42 2.99
C ARG A 11 11.69 3.87 3.65
N LEU A 12 10.61 4.06 2.89
CA LEU A 12 9.32 4.46 3.43
C LEU A 12 8.61 3.26 4.02
N LEU A 13 8.06 3.44 5.20
CA LEU A 13 7.19 2.48 5.86
C LEU A 13 5.91 3.22 6.24
N LEU A 14 4.79 2.84 5.61
CA LEU A 14 3.49 3.48 5.77
C LEU A 14 2.55 2.54 6.52
N ARG A 15 2.01 2.98 7.65
CA ARG A 15 0.99 2.30 8.43
C ARG A 15 -0.35 2.99 8.22
N LEU A 16 -1.38 2.29 7.77
CA LEU A 16 -2.71 2.86 7.54
C LEU A 16 -3.47 3.04 8.87
N LYS A 17 -3.01 3.99 9.68
CA LYS A 17 -3.61 4.38 10.97
C LYS A 17 -3.61 5.89 11.12
N GLU A 18 -4.64 6.43 11.76
CA GLU A 18 -4.64 7.86 12.09
C GLU A 18 -3.82 8.17 13.37
N PRO A 19 -3.24 9.38 13.48
CA PRO A 19 -3.10 10.41 12.44
C PRO A 19 -1.92 10.15 11.48
N ILE A 20 -1.99 10.69 10.25
CA ILE A 20 -0.93 10.53 9.22
C ILE A 20 0.48 10.88 9.72
N HIS A 21 0.61 11.82 10.66
CA HIS A 21 1.91 12.24 11.20
C HIS A 21 2.64 11.13 11.97
N SER A 22 1.92 10.16 12.54
CA SER A 22 2.50 8.98 13.21
C SER A 22 2.47 7.72 12.34
N ALA A 23 1.86 7.82 11.15
CA ALA A 23 1.67 6.71 10.23
C ALA A 23 2.92 6.37 9.41
N ILE A 24 3.83 7.34 9.21
CA ILE A 24 4.89 7.22 8.22
C ILE A 24 6.25 7.32 8.89
N THR A 25 7.06 6.27 8.74
CA THR A 25 8.43 6.24 9.21
C THR A 25 9.40 6.04 8.05
N VAL A 26 10.62 6.49 8.27
CA VAL A 26 11.74 6.36 7.35
C VAL A 26 12.77 5.42 7.98
N LEU A 27 13.03 4.30 7.34
CA LEU A 27 14.06 3.35 7.74
C LEU A 27 15.44 3.99 7.52
N ALA A 28 16.35 3.90 8.50
CA ALA A 28 17.73 4.38 8.31
C ALA A 28 18.45 3.59 7.21
N THR A 29 18.25 2.28 7.21
CA THR A 29 18.78 1.35 6.20
C THR A 29 17.66 0.82 5.32
N ASN A 30 17.94 0.69 4.02
CA ASN A 30 16.98 0.17 3.06
C ASN A 30 16.49 -1.25 3.45
N LEU A 31 15.17 -1.42 3.56
CA LEU A 31 14.49 -2.67 3.92
C LEU A 31 14.85 -3.25 5.29
N ASP A 32 15.45 -2.47 6.20
CA ASP A 32 15.75 -2.93 7.56
C ASP A 32 14.67 -2.44 8.54
N PRO A 33 13.62 -3.24 8.81
CA PRO A 33 12.55 -2.83 9.72
C PRO A 33 13.01 -2.76 11.19
N ASP A 34 14.09 -3.48 11.56
CA ASP A 34 14.59 -3.56 12.94
C ASP A 34 15.67 -2.52 13.25
N GLY A 35 16.22 -1.90 12.20
CA GLY A 35 17.16 -0.79 12.30
C GLY A 35 16.53 0.49 12.86
N PRO A 36 17.36 1.54 13.08
CA PRO A 36 16.86 2.84 13.50
C PRO A 36 15.83 3.40 12.51
N GLN A 37 14.75 3.97 13.03
CA GLN A 37 13.71 4.62 12.24
C GLN A 37 13.57 6.09 12.63
N GLU A 38 13.26 6.92 11.65
CA GLU A 38 13.01 8.35 11.82
C GLU A 38 11.55 8.67 11.45
N ALA A 39 10.96 9.66 12.11
CA ALA A 39 9.63 10.12 11.74
C ALA A 39 9.68 10.84 10.39
N TYR A 40 8.74 10.55 9.49
CA TYR A 40 8.67 11.28 8.22
C TYR A 40 8.24 12.73 8.42
N PHE A 41 7.40 13.01 9.43
CA PHE A 41 7.06 14.37 9.84
C PHE A 41 7.72 14.69 11.17
N ASP A 42 8.39 15.83 11.24
CA ASP A 42 8.91 16.34 12.51
C ASP A 42 7.78 16.94 13.38
N PRO A 43 8.05 17.25 14.67
CA PRO A 43 7.04 17.84 15.55
C PRO A 43 6.50 19.21 15.09
N SER A 44 7.14 19.87 14.13
CA SER A 44 6.67 21.11 13.52
C SER A 44 5.78 20.89 12.29
N GLY A 45 5.62 19.63 11.87
CA GLY A 45 4.86 19.23 10.68
C GLY A 45 5.67 19.29 9.38
N GLN A 46 6.98 19.55 9.44
CA GLN A 46 7.84 19.54 8.28
C GLN A 46 8.18 18.10 7.88
N HIS A 47 8.10 17.79 6.59
CA HIS A 47 8.46 16.47 6.08
C HIS A 47 9.97 16.25 5.98
N HIS A 48 10.38 15.00 6.09
CA HIS A 48 11.77 14.55 6.01
C HIS A 48 12.39 14.90 4.65
N ALA A 49 13.71 15.09 4.61
CA ALA A 49 14.43 15.53 3.40
C ALA A 49 14.18 14.63 2.17
N ILE A 50 14.01 13.32 2.40
CA ILE A 50 13.68 12.36 1.33
C ILE A 50 12.36 12.67 0.63
N GLY A 51 11.45 13.41 1.27
CA GLY A 51 10.18 13.81 0.66
C GLY A 51 10.35 14.57 -0.65
N ASN A 52 11.50 15.22 -0.86
CA ASN A 52 11.81 15.96 -2.08
C ASN A 52 12.51 15.10 -3.16
N GLU A 53 12.89 13.86 -2.83
CA GLU A 53 13.52 12.93 -3.76
C GLU A 53 12.47 12.26 -4.67
N PRO A 54 12.85 11.79 -5.86
CA PRO A 54 11.93 11.05 -6.73
C PRO A 54 11.51 9.73 -6.07
N VAL A 55 10.24 9.38 -6.17
CA VAL A 55 9.74 8.10 -5.65
C VAL A 55 10.20 6.91 -6.52
N THR A 56 10.49 7.15 -7.80
CA THR A 56 10.94 6.13 -8.75
C THR A 56 12.30 6.39 -9.37
N GLU A 57 12.90 5.31 -9.88
CA GLU A 57 14.09 5.29 -10.72
C GLU A 57 13.80 4.47 -11.99
N PRO A 58 13.89 5.06 -13.20
CA PRO A 58 14.11 6.49 -13.45
C PRO A 58 12.92 7.36 -13.01
N PRO A 59 13.13 8.66 -12.70
CA PRO A 59 12.05 9.56 -12.30
C PRO A 59 11.00 9.75 -13.39
N VAL A 60 9.71 9.71 -13.01
CA VAL A 60 8.58 9.92 -13.92
C VAL A 60 7.66 11.04 -13.43
N ALA A 61 7.01 11.76 -14.35
CA ALA A 61 6.14 12.89 -14.02
C ALA A 61 4.73 12.48 -13.55
N SER A 62 4.34 11.22 -13.77
CA SER A 62 3.04 10.67 -13.39
C SER A 62 3.16 9.19 -13.10
N LEU A 63 2.40 8.71 -12.12
CA LEU A 63 2.24 7.29 -11.78
C LEU A 63 0.76 6.96 -11.69
N THR A 64 0.40 5.74 -12.08
CA THR A 64 -0.94 5.19 -11.86
C THR A 64 -0.79 4.11 -10.81
N VAL A 65 -1.42 4.30 -9.66
CA VAL A 65 -1.30 3.42 -8.49
C VAL A 65 -2.59 2.64 -8.32
N THR A 66 -2.48 1.32 -8.23
CA THR A 66 -3.56 0.40 -7.87
C THR A 66 -3.26 -0.26 -6.53
N GLU A 67 -4.31 -0.68 -5.83
CA GLU A 67 -4.20 -1.51 -4.62
C GLU A 67 -4.58 -2.92 -5.02
N GLU A 68 -3.70 -3.89 -4.72
CA GLU A 68 -3.79 -5.27 -5.25
C GLU A 68 -5.11 -5.96 -4.88
N TYR A 69 -5.50 -5.91 -3.60
CA TYR A 69 -6.74 -6.57 -3.17
C TYR A 69 -7.96 -5.92 -3.82
N LEU A 70 -8.01 -4.59 -3.93
CA LEU A 70 -9.11 -3.91 -4.60
C LEU A 70 -9.17 -4.18 -6.10
N SER A 71 -8.02 -4.32 -6.79
CA SER A 71 -8.00 -4.64 -8.22
C SER A 71 -8.42 -6.08 -8.49
N ASP A 72 -8.08 -7.00 -7.58
CA ASP A 72 -8.34 -8.43 -7.75
C ASP A 72 -9.66 -8.87 -7.13
N TRP A 73 -10.31 -8.03 -6.32
CA TRP A 73 -11.50 -8.38 -5.54
C TRP A 73 -12.60 -9.06 -6.37
N GLN A 74 -12.96 -8.49 -7.52
CA GLN A 74 -13.97 -9.11 -8.39
C GLN A 74 -13.52 -10.47 -8.91
N ASN A 75 -12.27 -10.60 -9.34
CA ASN A 75 -11.74 -11.84 -9.89
C ASN A 75 -11.70 -12.96 -8.85
N GLU A 76 -11.27 -12.64 -7.63
CA GLU A 76 -11.29 -13.57 -6.49
C GLU A 76 -12.72 -13.94 -6.11
N TRP A 77 -13.61 -12.96 -6.01
CA TRP A 77 -15.03 -13.21 -5.75
C TRP A 77 -15.65 -14.14 -6.79
N TYR A 78 -15.40 -13.92 -8.09
CA TYR A 78 -15.85 -14.82 -9.15
C TYR A 78 -15.28 -16.23 -8.96
N THR A 79 -13.99 -16.35 -8.66
CA THR A 79 -13.35 -17.66 -8.45
C THR A 79 -14.02 -18.45 -7.32
N ILE A 80 -14.46 -17.78 -6.25
CA ILE A 80 -15.12 -18.39 -5.10
C ILE A 80 -16.61 -18.69 -5.38
N ASN A 81 -17.32 -17.77 -6.03
CA ASN A 81 -18.79 -17.79 -6.12
C ASN A 81 -19.35 -18.34 -7.45
N MET A 82 -18.50 -18.62 -8.45
CA MET A 82 -18.97 -19.10 -9.77
C MET A 82 -19.48 -20.55 -9.79
N GLU A 83 -19.40 -21.33 -8.71
CA GLU A 83 -20.08 -22.63 -8.67
C GLU A 83 -21.61 -22.45 -8.65
N GLY A 84 -22.24 -22.46 -9.84
CA GLY A 84 -23.69 -22.51 -9.98
C GLY A 84 -24.37 -21.22 -10.46
N LEU A 85 -23.62 -20.22 -10.94
CA LEU A 85 -24.20 -19.13 -11.72
C LEU A 85 -24.64 -19.68 -13.09
N ASP A 86 -25.96 -19.77 -13.32
CA ASP A 86 -26.51 -20.02 -14.65
C ASP A 86 -26.10 -18.89 -15.61
N ASP A 87 -25.88 -19.20 -16.88
CA ASP A 87 -25.49 -18.27 -17.98
C ASP A 87 -26.52 -17.13 -18.26
N ASP A 88 -27.39 -16.77 -17.32
CA ASP A 88 -28.23 -15.57 -17.46
C ASP A 88 -27.37 -14.33 -17.22
N ASP A 89 -27.42 -13.38 -18.15
CA ASP A 89 -26.59 -12.17 -18.25
C ASP A 89 -26.78 -11.16 -17.09
N SER A 90 -27.36 -11.56 -15.96
CA SER A 90 -27.53 -10.71 -14.78
C SER A 90 -26.25 -10.69 -13.95
N GLU A 91 -25.69 -9.49 -13.77
CA GLU A 91 -24.62 -9.26 -12.78
C GLU A 91 -25.10 -9.71 -11.38
N PRO A 92 -24.32 -10.53 -10.65
CA PRO A 92 -24.74 -11.01 -9.35
C PRO A 92 -24.92 -9.84 -8.37
N GLU A 93 -25.98 -9.88 -7.56
CA GLU A 93 -26.34 -8.79 -6.64
C GLU A 93 -25.23 -8.48 -5.61
N ASP A 94 -24.45 -9.50 -5.24
CA ASP A 94 -23.36 -9.42 -4.26
C ASP A 94 -21.97 -9.21 -4.90
N MET A 95 -21.92 -8.89 -6.21
CA MET A 95 -20.65 -8.63 -6.90
C MET A 95 -19.93 -7.42 -6.30
N PRO A 96 -18.63 -7.55 -5.94
CA PRO A 96 -17.85 -6.42 -5.45
C PRO A 96 -17.75 -5.29 -6.49
N PRO A 97 -17.60 -4.02 -6.05
CA PRO A 97 -17.39 -2.91 -6.97
C PRO A 97 -16.00 -2.94 -7.60
N THR A 98 -15.86 -2.32 -8.78
CA THR A 98 -14.55 -2.00 -9.37
C THR A 98 -13.99 -0.71 -8.80
N PHE A 99 -12.67 -0.64 -8.61
CA PHE A 99 -12.01 0.55 -8.09
C PHE A 99 -11.19 1.25 -9.17
N GLU A 100 -11.37 2.57 -9.30
CA GLU A 100 -10.52 3.38 -10.18
C GLU A 100 -9.11 3.53 -9.60
N PRO A 101 -8.06 3.32 -10.41
CA PRO A 101 -6.68 3.59 -10.02
C PRO A 101 -6.46 5.06 -9.63
N LEU A 102 -5.52 5.30 -8.71
CA LEU A 102 -5.11 6.64 -8.33
C LEU A 102 -4.01 7.15 -9.28
N VAL A 103 -4.25 8.28 -9.94
CA VAL A 103 -3.20 8.95 -10.72
C VAL A 103 -2.48 9.98 -9.84
N VAL A 104 -1.20 9.75 -9.59
CA VAL A 104 -0.31 10.67 -8.86
C VAL A 104 0.49 11.48 -9.86
N THR A 105 0.37 12.81 -9.80
CA THR A 105 1.07 13.73 -10.72
C THR A 105 2.10 14.57 -9.98
N ALA A 106 3.25 14.81 -10.61
CA ALA A 106 4.32 15.64 -10.07
C ALA A 106 3.87 17.08 -9.83
N SER A 107 3.88 17.54 -8.57
CA SER A 107 3.56 18.94 -8.25
C SER A 107 4.58 19.93 -8.84
N ASN A 108 5.82 19.48 -9.00
CA ASN A 108 6.92 20.23 -9.60
C ASN A 108 6.98 20.13 -11.14
N GLY A 109 6.08 19.34 -11.76
CA GLY A 109 6.01 19.12 -13.22
C GLY A 109 7.17 18.33 -13.83
N ARG A 110 8.10 17.80 -13.03
CA ARG A 110 9.27 17.04 -13.50
C ARG A 110 9.21 15.58 -13.09
N PHE A 111 9.00 15.32 -11.81
CA PHE A 111 8.91 13.97 -11.28
C PHE A 111 8.02 13.91 -10.04
N VAL A 112 7.35 12.79 -9.85
CA VAL A 112 6.59 12.48 -8.64
C VAL A 112 7.59 12.34 -7.49
N SER A 113 7.53 13.30 -6.56
CA SER A 113 8.33 13.23 -5.34
C SER A 113 7.71 12.26 -4.34
N ILE A 114 8.50 11.80 -3.37
CA ILE A 114 7.96 11.01 -2.23
C ILE A 114 6.84 11.77 -1.52
N GLN A 115 6.95 13.09 -1.38
CA GLN A 115 5.90 13.92 -0.80
C GLN A 115 4.61 13.88 -1.63
N ASP A 116 4.70 14.02 -2.96
CA ASP A 116 3.54 13.93 -3.85
C ASP A 116 2.87 12.55 -3.74
N TYR A 117 3.69 11.49 -3.74
CA TYR A 117 3.23 10.12 -3.64
C TYR A 117 2.52 9.85 -2.32
N VAL A 118 3.19 10.10 -1.20
CA VAL A 118 2.63 9.92 0.15
C VAL A 118 1.38 10.77 0.34
N GLY A 119 1.40 12.03 -0.10
CA GLY A 119 0.28 12.95 0.04
C GLY A 119 -0.97 12.55 -0.75
N ALA A 120 -0.82 11.79 -1.83
CA ALA A 120 -1.93 11.29 -2.63
C ALA A 120 -2.36 9.87 -2.23
N VAL A 121 -1.40 8.95 -2.10
CA VAL A 121 -1.64 7.52 -1.89
C VAL A 121 -2.18 7.26 -0.48
N TYR A 122 -1.61 7.89 0.55
CA TYR A 122 -2.01 7.60 1.91
C TYR A 122 -3.49 7.95 2.19
N PRO A 123 -4.00 9.17 1.86
CA PRO A 123 -5.41 9.47 2.04
C PRO A 123 -6.33 8.60 1.17
N TRP A 124 -5.88 8.23 -0.03
CA TRP A 124 -6.63 7.36 -0.94
C TRP A 124 -6.82 5.94 -0.37
N LEU A 125 -5.76 5.38 0.23
CA LEU A 125 -5.81 4.10 0.95
C LEU A 125 -6.64 4.19 2.22
N MET A 126 -6.45 5.24 3.03
CA MET A 126 -7.25 5.43 4.26
C MET A 126 -8.76 5.52 3.97
N GLN A 127 -9.14 6.21 2.89
CA GLN A 127 -10.55 6.26 2.46
C GLN A 127 -11.11 4.89 2.06
N ARG A 128 -10.25 3.96 1.63
CA ARG A 128 -10.62 2.64 1.12
C ARG A 128 -10.33 1.51 2.10
N ARG A 129 -9.91 1.83 3.32
CA ARG A 129 -9.42 0.85 4.29
C ARG A 129 -10.40 -0.28 4.56
N GLU A 130 -11.68 0.03 4.76
CA GLU A 130 -12.71 -1.00 4.96
C GLU A 130 -12.90 -1.90 3.72
N GLN A 131 -12.83 -1.34 2.52
CA GLN A 131 -12.95 -2.09 1.27
C GLN A 131 -11.74 -2.99 1.04
N ILE A 132 -10.54 -2.50 1.36
CA ILE A 132 -9.29 -3.27 1.30
C ILE A 132 -9.38 -4.48 2.23
N LEU A 133 -9.84 -4.27 3.48
CA LEU A 133 -10.03 -5.36 4.44
C LEU A 133 -11.02 -6.41 3.91
N ARG A 134 -12.17 -5.99 3.40
CA ARG A 134 -13.14 -6.92 2.80
C ARG A 134 -12.60 -7.65 1.57
N ALA A 135 -11.84 -6.97 0.72
CA ALA A 135 -11.25 -7.56 -0.46
C ALA A 135 -10.19 -8.62 -0.11
N ARG A 136 -9.35 -8.34 0.90
CA ARG A 136 -8.35 -9.28 1.41
C ARG A 136 -9.00 -10.54 1.99
N HIS A 137 -10.10 -10.37 2.72
CA HIS A 137 -10.85 -11.47 3.35
C HIS A 137 -12.04 -11.94 2.49
N VAL A 138 -11.99 -11.77 1.16
CA VAL A 138 -13.08 -12.16 0.24
C VAL A 138 -13.46 -13.64 0.33
N ALA A 139 -12.53 -14.51 0.71
CA ALA A 139 -12.76 -15.93 0.90
C ALA A 139 -13.41 -16.29 2.25
N GLU A 140 -13.55 -15.34 3.17
CA GLU A 140 -14.11 -15.52 4.50
C GLU A 140 -15.55 -15.00 4.54
N GLU A 141 -16.53 -15.89 4.45
CA GLU A 141 -17.97 -15.54 4.37
C GLU A 141 -18.47 -14.68 5.55
N ASP A 142 -17.90 -14.89 6.75
CA ASP A 142 -18.33 -14.23 7.99
C ASP A 142 -17.38 -13.09 8.43
N TYR A 143 -16.45 -12.64 7.57
CA TYR A 143 -15.53 -11.57 7.95
C TYR A 143 -16.22 -10.20 7.97
N GLU A 144 -16.29 -9.60 9.15
CA GLU A 144 -16.75 -8.23 9.35
C GLU A 144 -15.61 -7.38 9.96
N PRO A 145 -15.10 -6.35 9.27
CA PRO A 145 -14.06 -5.48 9.81
C PRO A 145 -14.44 -4.90 11.18
N GLY A 146 -13.69 -5.25 12.23
CA GLY A 146 -13.87 -4.75 13.59
C GLY A 146 -15.02 -5.36 14.40
N ALA A 147 -15.62 -6.48 13.96
CA ALA A 147 -16.73 -7.14 14.66
C ALA A 147 -16.34 -7.89 15.95
N ASP A 148 -15.09 -8.31 16.07
CA ASP A 148 -14.52 -9.04 17.21
C ASP A 148 -14.08 -8.14 18.37
N GLY A 149 -14.18 -6.81 18.21
CA GLY A 149 -13.69 -5.86 19.20
C GLY A 149 -12.17 -5.87 19.34
N GLU A 150 -11.46 -6.44 18.35
CA GLU A 150 -10.02 -6.33 18.25
C GLU A 150 -9.60 -4.89 17.90
N GLU A 151 -8.36 -4.56 18.23
CA GLU A 151 -7.79 -3.26 17.84
C GLU A 151 -7.82 -3.14 16.31
N GLU A 152 -7.95 -1.91 15.80
CA GLU A 152 -8.00 -1.63 14.36
C GLU A 152 -6.85 -2.35 13.64
N GLU A 153 -7.16 -3.26 12.70
CA GLU A 153 -6.17 -4.14 12.09
C GLU A 153 -5.00 -3.34 11.49
N ALA A 154 -3.81 -3.51 12.05
CA ALA A 154 -2.66 -2.69 11.69
C ALA A 154 -2.19 -3.04 10.28
N LEU A 155 -2.62 -2.26 9.28
CA LEU A 155 -2.21 -2.46 7.90
C LEU A 155 -0.95 -1.66 7.60
N LEU A 156 0.00 -2.31 6.95
CA LEU A 156 1.23 -1.72 6.48
C LEU A 156 1.31 -1.83 4.96
N VAL A 157 1.66 -0.73 4.30
CA VAL A 157 1.69 -0.64 2.83
C VAL A 157 3.03 -1.13 2.30
N ALA A 158 3.01 -2.26 1.60
CA ALA A 158 4.14 -2.75 0.83
C ALA A 158 4.36 -1.85 -0.39
N LEU A 159 5.50 -1.18 -0.41
CA LEU A 159 6.00 -0.43 -1.56
C LEU A 159 7.12 -1.26 -2.18
N ASP A 160 6.76 -2.31 -2.92
CA ASP A 160 7.71 -3.08 -3.74
C ASP A 160 7.68 -2.59 -5.20
N ASP A 161 6.48 -2.27 -5.67
CA ASP A 161 6.18 -1.68 -6.96
C ASP A 161 5.54 -0.29 -6.74
N PRO A 162 6.03 0.78 -7.38
CA PRO A 162 5.45 2.12 -7.23
C PRO A 162 4.05 2.26 -7.84
N GLU A 163 3.61 1.32 -8.68
CA GLU A 163 2.30 1.32 -9.34
C GLU A 163 1.33 0.31 -8.71
N LEU A 164 1.82 -0.66 -7.94
CA LEU A 164 1.00 -1.65 -7.23
C LEU A 164 1.33 -1.66 -5.74
N VAL A 165 0.44 -1.06 -4.95
CA VAL A 165 0.53 -1.08 -3.48
C VAL A 165 -0.29 -2.21 -2.90
N ARG A 166 0.17 -2.73 -1.76
CA ARG A 166 -0.51 -3.82 -1.05
C ARG A 166 -0.60 -3.47 0.41
N ALA A 167 -1.81 -3.46 0.95
CA ALA A 167 -2.02 -3.23 2.38
C ALA A 167 -2.09 -4.59 3.09
N GLU A 168 -0.99 -4.98 3.73
CA GLU A 168 -0.87 -6.27 4.42
C GLU A 168 -0.91 -6.10 5.94
N ASP A 169 -1.17 -7.20 6.67
CA ASP A 169 -0.98 -7.22 8.11
C ASP A 169 0.46 -6.83 8.48
N GLU A 170 0.60 -5.93 9.46
CA GLU A 170 1.91 -5.41 9.87
C GLU A 170 2.85 -6.53 10.33
N GLY A 171 2.34 -7.56 11.02
CA GLY A 171 3.13 -8.69 11.50
C GLY A 171 3.69 -9.55 10.37
N GLU A 172 2.83 -9.96 9.44
CA GLU A 172 3.19 -10.74 8.25
C GLU A 172 4.20 -10.00 7.37
N TRP A 173 3.95 -8.72 7.13
CA TRP A 173 4.81 -7.91 6.29
C TRP A 173 6.19 -7.67 6.91
N LEU A 174 6.26 -7.36 8.22
CA LEU A 174 7.53 -7.18 8.92
C LEU A 174 8.38 -8.46 8.88
N ALA A 175 7.75 -9.63 8.99
CA ALA A 175 8.43 -10.91 8.85
C ALA A 175 9.01 -11.09 7.43
N THR A 176 8.25 -10.72 6.40
CA THR A 176 8.69 -10.73 5.00
C THR A 176 9.89 -9.79 4.77
N LEU A 177 9.80 -8.55 5.25
CA LEU A 177 10.90 -7.59 5.14
C LEU A 177 12.19 -8.08 5.80
N ARG A 178 12.10 -8.64 7.01
CA ARG A 178 13.25 -9.24 7.71
C ARG A 178 13.91 -10.31 6.85
N GLY A 179 13.10 -11.21 6.28
CA GLY A 179 13.60 -12.24 5.36
C GLY A 179 14.32 -11.67 4.14
N ILE A 180 13.77 -10.63 3.52
CA ILE A 180 14.40 -9.96 2.36
C ILE A 180 15.72 -9.28 2.77
N PHE A 181 15.74 -8.59 3.90
CA PHE A 181 16.93 -7.92 4.43
C PHE A 181 18.06 -8.91 4.72
N GLU A 182 17.76 -10.00 5.41
CA GLU A 182 18.72 -11.06 5.73
C GLU A 182 19.29 -11.71 4.47
N ALA A 183 18.41 -12.06 3.51
CA ALA A 183 18.83 -12.67 2.25
C ALA A 183 19.75 -11.75 1.43
N ARG A 184 19.54 -10.43 1.46
CA ARG A 184 20.39 -9.44 0.79
C ARG A 184 21.68 -9.17 1.55
N SER A 185 21.65 -9.20 2.88
CA SER A 185 22.83 -9.02 3.73
C SER A 185 23.82 -10.18 3.61
N GLN A 186 23.37 -11.37 3.22
CA GLN A 186 24.22 -12.54 2.97
C GLN A 186 24.84 -12.57 1.56
N GLN A 187 24.40 -11.68 0.65
CA GLN A 187 24.87 -11.62 -0.74
C GLN A 187 25.92 -10.50 -0.97
N ASN A 188 26.18 -9.67 0.03
CA ASN A 188 27.23 -8.63 0.05
C ASN A 188 28.36 -9.03 1.00
#